data_AF-A0A970UFQ9-F1
#
_entry.id   AF-A0A970UFQ9-F1
#
_cell.length_a   1.000
_cell.length_b   1.000
_cell.length_c   1.000
_cell.angle_alpha   90.00
_cell.angle_beta   90.00
_cell.angle_gamma   90.00
#
_symmetry.space_group_name_H-M   'P 1'
#
loop_
_entity.id
_entity.type
_entity.pdbx_description
1 polymer ?
#
loop_
_entity_poly.entity_id
_entity_poly.type
_entity_poly.pdbx_seq_one_letter_code
_entity_poly.pdbx_strand_id
1 'polypeptide(L)'
;MNEHDIFEEMKRLLDSEGLVTARLVESVTRTSQFSAASVPEIQMLFRQWLSLICREVKRFAVEDSDLSVSESAQKIGISPSSFLSLLLYLQRSGEISIESVLIGKGTGKNEDICSCLLEKDHH
;
A
#
# COMPACT_ATOMS: atom_id res chain seq x y z
N MET A 1 -36.71 37.85 -15.34
CA MET A 1 -36.04 36.55 -15.13
C MET A 1 -37.13 35.52 -15.00
N ASN A 2 -37.17 34.54 -15.89
CA ASN A 2 -38.27 33.57 -15.95
C ASN A 2 -38.11 32.52 -14.85
N GLU A 3 -39.21 31.91 -14.41
CA GLU A 3 -39.22 30.88 -13.36
C GLU A 3 -38.33 29.67 -13.74
N HIS A 4 -38.25 29.40 -15.05
CA HIS A 4 -37.38 28.40 -15.64
C HIS A 4 -35.88 28.71 -15.48
N ASP A 5 -35.50 29.99 -15.62
CA ASP A 5 -34.10 30.43 -15.50
C ASP A 5 -33.61 30.26 -14.04
N ILE A 6 -34.49 30.58 -13.08
CA ILE A 6 -34.22 30.42 -11.64
C ILE A 6 -34.02 28.94 -11.30
N PHE A 7 -34.83 28.05 -11.87
CA PHE A 7 -34.72 26.62 -11.62
C PHE A 7 -33.45 26.01 -12.21
N GLU A 8 -33.04 26.43 -13.41
CA GLU A 8 -31.75 26.01 -13.99
C GLU A 8 -30.56 26.50 -13.16
N GLU A 9 -30.62 27.73 -12.66
CA GLU A 9 -29.55 28.31 -11.85
C GLU A 9 -29.45 27.63 -10.48
N MET A 10 -30.59 27.33 -9.84
CA MET A 10 -30.63 26.50 -8.63
C MET A 10 -30.07 25.09 -8.86
N LYS A 11 -30.37 24.46 -10.00
CA LYS A 11 -29.84 23.14 -10.35
C LYS A 11 -28.32 23.17 -10.54
N ARG A 12 -27.79 24.18 -11.24
CA ARG A 12 -26.35 24.37 -11.42
C ARG A 12 -25.63 24.60 -10.08
N LEU A 13 -26.23 25.36 -9.17
CA LEU A 13 -25.70 25.56 -7.82
C LEU A 13 -25.66 24.24 -7.05
N LEU A 14 -26.74 23.47 -7.03
CA LEU A 14 -26.80 22.15 -6.39
C LEU A 14 -25.76 21.16 -6.94
N ASP A 15 -25.60 21.10 -8.26
CA ASP A 15 -24.60 20.24 -8.92
C ASP A 15 -23.17 20.68 -8.56
N SER A 16 -22.94 22.00 -8.45
CA SER A 16 -21.64 22.55 -8.05
C SER A 16 -21.29 22.24 -6.60
N GLU A 17 -22.26 22.33 -5.68
CA GLU A 17 -22.09 21.98 -4.26
C GLU A 17 -21.83 20.47 -4.06
N GLY A 18 -22.46 19.62 -4.86
CA GLY A 18 -22.19 18.17 -4.86
C GLY A 18 -20.75 17.84 -5.27
N LEU A 19 -20.24 18.49 -6.33
CA LEU A 19 -18.86 18.33 -6.79
C LEU A 19 -17.83 18.87 -5.79
N VAL A 20 -18.12 20.01 -5.15
CA VAL A 20 -17.28 20.59 -4.09
C VAL A 20 -17.24 19.67 -2.88
N THR A 21 -18.38 19.12 -2.47
CA THR A 21 -18.49 18.17 -1.35
C THR A 21 -17.70 16.88 -1.64
N ALA A 22 -17.82 16.32 -2.83
CA ALA A 22 -17.07 15.12 -3.24
C ALA A 22 -15.55 15.35 -3.19
N ARG A 23 -15.08 16.51 -3.68
CA ARG A 23 -13.65 16.89 -3.62
C ARG A 23 -13.15 17.14 -2.21
N LEU A 24 -13.99 17.68 -1.33
CA LEU A 24 -13.68 17.83 0.09
C LEU A 24 -13.56 16.47 0.78
N VAL A 25 -14.48 15.53 0.53
CA VAL A 25 -14.41 14.17 1.07
C VAL A 25 -13.19 13.43 0.55
N GLU A 26 -12.87 13.54 -0.75
CA GLU A 26 -11.66 12.96 -1.33
C GLU A 26 -10.39 13.57 -0.70
N SER A 27 -10.35 14.89 -0.53
CA SER A 27 -9.23 15.58 0.10
C SER A 27 -9.08 15.18 1.56
N VAL A 28 -10.16 15.10 2.33
CA VAL A 28 -10.14 14.61 3.72
C VAL A 28 -9.70 13.15 3.78
N THR A 29 -10.12 12.30 2.84
CA THR A 29 -9.74 10.89 2.78
C THR A 29 -8.26 10.73 2.43
N ARG A 30 -7.75 11.44 1.41
CA ARG A 30 -6.33 11.48 1.07
C ARG A 30 -5.50 12.05 2.21
N THR A 31 -5.91 13.17 2.80
CA THR A 31 -5.27 13.76 3.98
C THR A 31 -5.26 12.78 5.15
N SER A 32 -6.31 11.98 5.36
CA SER A 32 -6.36 10.94 6.41
C SER A 32 -5.41 9.76 6.13
N GLN A 33 -5.32 9.32 4.88
CA GLN A 33 -4.37 8.29 4.43
C GLN A 33 -2.91 8.77 4.58
N PHE A 34 -2.63 10.04 4.30
CA PHE A 34 -1.31 10.66 4.50
C PHE A 34 -1.06 11.04 5.97
N SER A 35 -2.08 11.41 6.75
CA SER A 35 -1.94 11.81 8.15
C SER A 35 -1.67 10.63 9.07
N ALA A 36 -2.15 9.44 8.73
CA ALA A 36 -1.75 8.21 9.42
C ALA A 36 -0.22 8.04 9.42
N ALA A 37 0.48 8.51 8.38
CA ALA A 37 1.93 8.53 8.32
C ALA A 37 2.59 9.74 9.02
N SER A 38 1.85 10.75 9.48
CA SER A 38 2.42 11.93 10.18
C SER A 38 2.10 11.99 11.68
N VAL A 39 1.15 11.17 12.16
CA VAL A 39 0.87 11.02 13.59
C VAL A 39 2.04 10.28 14.28
N PRO A 40 2.72 10.90 15.26
CA PRO A 40 3.89 10.31 15.92
C PRO A 40 3.63 8.92 16.53
N GLU A 41 2.45 8.72 17.09
CA GLU A 41 2.02 7.47 17.70
C GLU A 41 1.88 6.35 16.67
N ILE A 42 1.29 6.64 15.50
CA ILE A 42 1.17 5.68 14.40
C ILE A 42 2.55 5.37 13.81
N GLN A 43 3.41 6.38 13.67
CA GLN A 43 4.80 6.19 13.29
C GLN A 43 5.57 5.31 14.28
N MET A 44 5.34 5.48 15.58
CA MET A 44 5.93 4.64 16.61
C MET A 44 5.42 3.19 16.51
N LEU A 45 4.12 2.99 16.36
CA LEU A 45 3.53 1.65 16.17
C LEU A 45 4.06 0.97 14.92
N PHE A 46 4.17 1.71 13.81
CA PHE A 46 4.76 1.21 12.58
C PHE A 46 6.23 0.81 12.77
N ARG A 47 7.03 1.62 13.47
CA ARG A 47 8.44 1.29 13.79
C ARG A 47 8.55 0.07 14.69
N GLN A 48 7.67 -0.07 15.68
CA GLN A 48 7.63 -1.25 16.55
C GLN A 48 7.25 -2.51 15.76
N TRP A 49 6.20 -2.42 14.94
CA TRP A 49 5.80 -3.49 14.03
C TRP A 49 6.93 -3.88 13.09
N LEU A 50 7.57 -2.89 12.44
CA LEU A 50 8.71 -3.10 11.55
C LEU A 50 9.88 -3.78 12.28
N SER A 51 10.18 -3.38 13.52
CA SER A 51 11.23 -4.01 14.33
C SER A 51 10.94 -5.48 14.64
N LEU A 52 9.68 -5.81 14.95
CA LEU A 52 9.24 -7.19 15.19
C LEU A 52 9.33 -8.04 13.93
N ILE A 53 8.84 -7.52 12.80
CA ILE A 53 8.91 -8.20 11.51
C ILE A 53 10.36 -8.41 11.07
N CYS A 54 11.20 -7.39 11.14
CA CYS A 54 12.63 -7.51 10.82
C CYS A 54 13.34 -8.54 11.70
N ARG A 55 12.98 -8.65 12.99
CA ARG A 55 13.50 -9.69 13.87
C ARG A 55 13.10 -11.08 13.40
N GLU A 56 11.86 -11.25 12.95
CA GLU A 56 11.38 -12.54 12.45
C GLU A 56 12.02 -12.89 11.10
N VAL A 57 12.15 -11.93 10.18
CA VAL A 57 12.86 -12.11 8.90
C VAL A 57 14.30 -12.59 9.13
N LYS A 58 15.01 -12.00 10.10
CA LYS A 58 16.37 -12.42 10.47
C LYS A 58 16.44 -13.84 11.03
N ARG A 59 15.37 -14.38 11.62
CA ARG A 59 15.34 -15.79 12.05
C ARG A 59 15.31 -16.75 10.87
N PHE A 60 14.76 -16.33 9.73
CA PHE A 60 14.77 -17.13 8.50
C PHE A 60 16.07 -16.95 7.71
N ALA A 61 16.69 -15.77 7.78
CA ALA A 61 17.99 -15.48 7.17
C ALA A 61 19.15 -16.10 7.97
N VAL A 62 19.17 -17.42 8.07
CA VAL A 62 20.28 -18.17 8.68
C VAL A 62 21.48 -18.12 7.73
N GLU A 63 22.69 -17.99 8.28
CA GLU A 63 23.94 -17.99 7.49
C GLU A 63 24.01 -19.21 6.56
N ASP A 64 24.52 -18.98 5.35
CA ASP A 64 24.71 -19.98 4.29
C ASP A 64 23.47 -20.80 3.90
N SER A 65 22.26 -20.25 4.10
CA SER A 65 21.00 -20.90 3.72
C SER A 65 20.28 -20.17 2.58
N ASP A 66 19.67 -20.96 1.69
CA ASP A 66 18.78 -20.43 0.65
C ASP A 66 17.44 -20.05 1.27
N LEU A 67 17.06 -18.78 1.09
CA LEU A 67 15.81 -18.24 1.60
C LEU A 67 14.76 -18.11 0.50
N SER A 68 13.73 -18.94 0.57
CA SER A 68 12.57 -18.81 -0.32
C SER A 68 11.75 -17.57 0.06
N VAL A 69 11.69 -16.58 -0.83
CA VAL A 69 10.91 -15.34 -0.64
C VAL A 69 9.42 -15.65 -0.44
N SER A 70 8.84 -16.50 -1.29
CA SER A 70 7.40 -16.78 -1.27
C SER A 70 6.97 -17.50 0.00
N GLU A 71 7.68 -18.57 0.37
CA GLU A 71 7.37 -19.35 1.57
C GLU A 71 7.58 -18.53 2.85
N SER A 72 8.64 -17.73 2.89
CA SER A 72 8.96 -16.90 4.06
C SER A 72 7.98 -15.75 4.23
N ALA A 73 7.56 -15.10 3.13
CA ALA A 73 6.52 -14.07 3.14
C ALA A 73 5.19 -14.63 3.66
N GLN A 74 4.81 -15.84 3.22
CA GLN A 74 3.59 -16.51 3.68
C GLN A 74 3.62 -16.82 5.18
N LYS A 75 4.75 -17.27 5.72
CA LYS A 75 4.91 -17.58 7.16
C LYS A 75 4.65 -16.37 8.07
N ILE A 76 4.95 -15.16 7.61
CA ILE A 76 4.75 -13.92 8.38
C ILE A 76 3.54 -13.10 7.92
N GLY A 77 2.78 -13.60 6.94
CA GLY A 77 1.54 -12.98 6.48
C GLY A 77 1.72 -11.66 5.72
N ILE A 78 2.79 -11.52 4.93
CA ILE A 78 3.00 -10.34 4.07
C ILE A 78 3.15 -10.74 2.59
N SER A 79 3.11 -9.77 1.67
CA SER A 79 3.36 -10.02 0.25
C SER A 79 4.84 -10.36 -0.03
N PRO A 80 5.14 -11.16 -1.07
CA PRO A 80 6.51 -11.42 -1.51
C PRO A 80 7.34 -10.15 -1.81
N SER A 81 6.70 -9.12 -2.38
CA SER A 81 7.31 -7.81 -2.67
C SER A 81 7.69 -7.05 -1.39
N SER A 82 6.83 -7.08 -0.37
CA SER A 82 7.09 -6.49 0.94
C SER A 82 8.25 -7.21 1.63
N PHE A 83 8.29 -8.54 1.54
CA PHE A 83 9.38 -9.35 2.07
C PHE A 83 10.72 -9.01 1.42
N LEU A 84 10.78 -8.92 0.08
CA LEU A 84 11.98 -8.48 -0.63
C LEU A 84 12.41 -7.07 -0.21
N SER A 85 11.45 -6.16 -0.02
CA SER A 85 11.75 -4.80 0.45
C SER A 85 12.34 -4.80 1.86
N LEU A 86 11.91 -5.71 2.74
CA LEU A 86 12.48 -5.88 4.08
C LEU A 86 13.89 -6.47 4.03
N LEU A 87 14.16 -7.43 3.14
CA LEU A 87 15.51 -7.95 2.93
C LEU A 87 16.46 -6.83 2.45
N LEU A 88 16.03 -6.01 1.50
CA LEU A 88 16.80 -4.85 1.04
C LEU A 88 17.00 -3.83 2.17
N TYR A 89 16.00 -3.59 3.01
CA TYR A 89 16.13 -2.72 4.18
C TYR A 89 17.20 -3.25 5.16
N LEU A 90 17.15 -4.53 5.50
CA LEU A 90 18.10 -5.19 6.39
C LEU A 90 19.53 -5.20 5.80
N GLN A 91 19.65 -5.39 4.49
CA GLN A 91 20.94 -5.34 3.81
C GLN A 91 21.53 -3.92 3.84
N ARG A 92 20.70 -2.89 3.62
CA ARG A 92 21.12 -1.48 3.73
C ARG A 92 21.49 -1.05 5.14
N SER A 93 20.93 -1.68 6.18
CA SER A 93 21.34 -1.47 7.57
C SER A 93 22.56 -2.30 7.98
N GLY A 94 23.09 -3.13 7.08
CA GLY A 94 24.24 -4.00 7.34
C GLY A 94 23.91 -5.20 8.24
N GLU A 95 22.64 -5.55 8.39
CA GLU A 95 22.21 -6.67 9.24
C GLU A 95 22.25 -8.02 8.52
N ILE A 96 22.20 -8.03 7.19
CA ILE A 96 22.33 -9.23 6.34
C ILE A 96 23.14 -8.91 5.07
N SER A 97 23.60 -9.95 4.37
CA SER A 97 24.09 -9.85 2.99
C SER A 97 23.17 -10.60 2.02
N ILE A 98 23.09 -10.14 0.77
CA ILE A 98 22.34 -10.79 -0.31
C ILE A 98 23.34 -11.07 -1.44
N GLU A 99 23.74 -12.32 -1.59
CA GLU A 99 24.78 -12.72 -2.54
C GLU A 99 24.23 -13.10 -3.92
N SER A 100 23.03 -13.67 -3.97
CA SER A 100 22.41 -14.12 -5.22
C SER A 100 20.90 -13.97 -5.19
N VAL A 101 20.31 -13.84 -6.39
CA VAL A 101 18.87 -13.80 -6.59
C VAL A 101 18.53 -14.72 -7.77
N LEU A 102 17.63 -15.67 -7.54
CA LEU A 102 17.13 -16.56 -8.58
C LEU A 102 15.93 -15.90 -9.27
N ILE A 103 16.02 -15.70 -10.59
CA ILE A 103 15.00 -15.05 -11.39
C ILE A 103 14.16 -16.10 -12.13
N GLY A 104 12.85 -16.08 -11.89
CA GLY A 104 11.86 -16.92 -12.58
C GLY A 104 11.13 -16.20 -13.71
N LYS A 105 10.28 -16.93 -14.45
CA LYS A 105 9.36 -16.33 -15.42
C LYS A 105 8.28 -15.53 -14.68
N GLY A 106 8.02 -14.31 -15.15
CA GLY A 106 6.92 -13.48 -14.66
C GLY A 106 5.55 -13.97 -15.12
N THR A 107 4.51 -13.57 -14.40
CA THR A 107 3.10 -13.87 -14.72
C THR A 107 2.47 -12.86 -15.68
N GLY A 108 3.14 -11.73 -15.93
CA GLY A 108 2.60 -10.61 -16.69
C GLY A 108 1.55 -9.78 -15.94
N LYS A 109 1.35 -10.04 -14.65
CA LYS A 109 0.40 -9.33 -13.78
C LYS A 109 1.13 -8.59 -12.68
N ASN A 110 0.51 -7.54 -12.15
CA ASN A 110 0.97 -6.90 -10.92
C ASN A 110 0.42 -7.69 -9.72
N GLU A 111 1.28 -8.49 -9.09
CA GLU A 111 0.93 -9.35 -7.95
C GLU A 111 0.66 -8.57 -6.65
N ASP A 112 0.96 -7.27 -6.61
CA ASP A 112 0.70 -6.39 -5.46
C ASP A 112 -0.69 -5.73 -5.51
N ILE A 113 -1.40 -5.84 -6.64
CA ILE A 113 -2.76 -5.33 -6.77
C ILE A 113 -3.73 -6.41 -6.26
N CYS A 114 -4.54 -6.05 -5.27
CA CYS A 114 -5.64 -6.91 -4.82
C CYS A 114 -6.53 -7.28 -6.02
N SER A 115 -6.86 -8.57 -6.14
CA SER A 115 -7.81 -9.03 -7.16
C SER A 115 -9.18 -8.36 -7.08
N CYS A 116 -9.53 -7.83 -5.91
CA CYS A 116 -10.73 -7.02 -5.67
C CYS A 116 -10.73 -5.64 -6.35
N LEU A 117 -9.55 -5.13 -6.74
CA LEU A 117 -9.36 -3.85 -7.43
C LEU A 117 -9.17 -4.01 -8.94
N LEU A 118 -9.07 -5.24 -9.43
CA LEU A 118 -9.09 -5.55 -10.85
C LEU A 118 -10.55 -5.60 -11.25
N GLU A 119 -11.07 -4.49 -11.80
CA GLU A 119 -12.41 -4.43 -12.37
C GLU A 119 -12.61 -5.62 -13.32
N LYS A 120 -13.60 -6.47 -13.01
CA LYS A 120 -14.16 -7.35 -14.03
C LYS A 120 -14.93 -6.43 -14.96
N ASP A 121 -14.38 -6.17 -16.14
CA ASP A 121 -15.12 -5.62 -17.27
C ASP A 121 -16.38 -6.50 -17.47
N HIS A 122 -17.49 -6.06 -16.89
CA HIS A 122 -18.80 -6.63 -17.15
C HIS A 122 -19.23 -6.13 -18.53
N HIS A 123 -19.00 -6.96 -19.54
CA HIS A 123 -19.69 -6.89 -20.82
C HIS A 123 -21.20 -7.12 -20.66
#